data_AF-A0A4V3CG45-F1
#
_entry.id   AF-A0A4V3CG45-F1
#
_cell.length_a   1.000
_cell.length_b   1.000
_cell.length_c   1.000
_cell.angle_alpha   90.00
_cell.angle_beta   90.00
_cell.angle_gamma   90.00
#
_symmetry.space_group_name_H-M   'P 1'
#
loop_
_entity.id
_entity.type
_entity.pdbx_description
1 polymer ?
#
loop_
_entity_poly.entity_id
_entity_poly.type
_entity_poly.pdbx_seq_one_letter_code
_entity_poly.pdbx_strand_id
1 'polypeptide(L)'
;MAKKDNNIASVLAFEKKLVPSDGYLYGTSWESRKDNSQVKPLRLQEKSVRGTISNRLKAAVKNDPAKLNAEVEKANLQRVDACSLGTDQDTLNLQFTLKVLGGIFKPSACNNAFFKQSYETAAKAYIETHNFKELASRYAINLANGRFLWRNRVGAEQIEVIISARNGEVNEEFTFNAFDFSTRHFDTTSADIDALAALIAKALASEDGFLLLDVNCFVQMGRAQEVYPSEELVLDKGNDKNKKSKILYQLDGVAAMHSQKLGNALRTIDTWYAEFQDSDLSVGPIAIEPYGAVTNLGKAFRTPKDKQDFYSFFDVWARGEQLSREEDEHYVMATLVRGGVFGESDK
;
A
#
# COMPACT_ATOMS: atom_id res chain seq x y z
N MET A 1 42.25 -14.60 7.96
CA MET A 1 40.91 -14.57 8.60
C MET A 1 40.46 -13.13 8.59
N ALA A 2 39.45 -12.79 7.78
CA ALA A 2 38.92 -11.43 7.75
C ALA A 2 38.35 -11.09 9.15
N LYS A 3 38.74 -9.95 9.71
CA LYS A 3 38.06 -9.40 10.90
C LYS A 3 36.59 -9.23 10.50
N LYS A 4 35.69 -10.01 11.11
CA LYS A 4 34.26 -9.72 11.06
C LYS A 4 34.11 -8.28 11.53
N ASP A 5 33.50 -7.44 10.71
CA ASP A 5 33.19 -6.07 11.07
C ASP A 5 32.19 -6.14 12.23
N ASN A 6 32.68 -5.93 13.46
CA ASN A 6 31.92 -6.13 14.71
C ASN A 6 30.75 -5.12 14.89
N ASN A 7 30.38 -4.40 13.82
CA ASN A 7 29.47 -3.25 13.84
C ASN A 7 28.18 -3.47 13.04
N ILE A 8 27.94 -4.66 12.47
CA ILE A 8 26.65 -5.02 11.86
C ILE A 8 25.78 -5.73 12.90
N ALA A 9 24.52 -5.33 13.03
CA ALA A 9 23.56 -5.97 13.93
C ALA A 9 22.94 -7.20 13.24
N SER A 10 23.23 -8.41 13.74
CA SER A 10 22.63 -9.63 13.19
C SER A 10 21.16 -9.81 13.56
N VAL A 11 20.69 -9.12 14.62
CA VAL A 11 19.26 -8.99 14.92
C VAL A 11 18.91 -7.51 14.88
N LEU A 12 18.11 -7.12 13.90
CA LEU A 12 17.61 -5.75 13.75
C LEU A 12 16.17 -5.78 13.26
N ALA A 13 15.27 -5.08 13.95
CA ALA A 13 13.88 -4.97 13.56
C ALA A 13 13.31 -3.58 13.86
N PHE A 14 12.39 -3.15 13.00
CA PHE A 14 11.62 -1.91 13.16
C PHE A 14 10.14 -2.22 13.01
N GLU A 15 9.35 -1.77 13.97
CA GLU A 15 7.88 -1.77 13.84
C GLU A 15 7.44 -0.72 12.82
N LYS A 16 6.41 -1.06 12.03
CA LYS A 16 5.75 -0.13 11.11
C LYS A 16 5.24 1.11 11.84
N LYS A 17 5.36 2.27 11.19
CA LYS A 17 4.88 3.56 11.71
C LYS A 17 3.63 4.09 11.02
N LEU A 18 3.30 3.55 9.84
CA LEU A 18 1.98 3.68 9.22
C LEU A 18 1.21 2.38 9.45
N VAL A 19 0.17 2.44 10.27
CA VAL A 19 -0.61 1.27 10.71
C VAL A 19 -2.06 1.44 10.28
N PRO A 20 -2.41 1.09 9.04
CA PRO A 20 -3.80 1.04 8.61
C PRO A 20 -4.52 -0.14 9.29
N SER A 21 -5.79 0.07 9.60
CA SER A 21 -6.77 -1.00 9.83
C SER A 21 -7.20 -1.63 8.49
N ASP A 22 -8.02 -2.67 8.54
CA ASP A 22 -8.69 -3.16 7.34
C ASP A 22 -9.72 -2.15 6.84
N GLY A 23 -9.92 -2.11 5.53
CA GLY A 23 -10.84 -1.16 4.89
C GLY A 23 -12.19 -1.78 4.58
N TYR A 24 -13.25 -1.29 5.22
CA TYR A 24 -14.59 -1.82 5.07
C TYR A 24 -15.32 -1.17 3.89
N LEU A 25 -16.04 -1.98 3.12
CA LEU A 25 -16.78 -1.53 1.94
C LEU A 25 -18.28 -1.42 2.23
N TYR A 26 -18.82 -0.24 1.97
CA TYR A 26 -20.22 0.11 2.11
C TYR A 26 -20.74 0.68 0.78
N GLY A 27 -22.06 0.74 0.64
CA GLY A 27 -22.73 1.35 -0.49
C GLY A 27 -23.72 2.43 -0.03
N THR A 28 -23.88 3.45 -0.87
CA THR A 28 -24.82 4.57 -0.67
C THR A 28 -25.17 5.23 -2.02
N SER A 29 -25.90 6.35 -2.01
CA SER A 29 -26.07 7.24 -3.16
C SER A 29 -25.17 8.47 -3.06
N TRP A 30 -24.73 9.02 -4.17
CA TRP A 30 -23.81 10.18 -4.17
C TRP A 30 -24.42 11.40 -3.45
N GLU A 31 -25.69 11.67 -3.71
CA GLU A 31 -26.44 12.79 -3.13
C GLU A 31 -26.62 12.64 -1.62
N SER A 32 -26.76 11.42 -1.12
CA SER A 32 -26.95 11.13 0.31
C SER A 32 -25.70 10.61 1.00
N ARG A 33 -24.51 10.73 0.38
CA ARG A 33 -23.28 10.06 0.85
C ARG A 33 -22.84 10.49 2.26
N LYS A 34 -23.17 11.72 2.66
CA LYS A 34 -22.87 12.27 3.99
C LYS A 34 -23.91 11.92 5.06
N ASP A 35 -25.00 11.26 4.69
CA ASP A 35 -25.98 10.71 5.64
C ASP A 35 -25.59 9.28 6.02
N ASN A 36 -25.01 9.14 7.22
CA ASN A 36 -24.59 7.84 7.76
C ASN A 36 -25.72 6.81 7.83
N SER A 37 -26.99 7.23 7.89
CA SER A 37 -28.13 6.30 7.89
C SER A 37 -28.31 5.58 6.55
N GLN A 38 -27.81 6.16 5.45
CA GLN A 38 -27.89 5.62 4.08
C GLN A 38 -26.70 4.72 3.72
N VAL A 39 -25.61 4.77 4.49
CA VAL A 39 -24.42 3.94 4.28
C VAL A 39 -24.69 2.52 4.77
N LYS A 40 -24.70 1.54 3.86
CA LYS A 40 -25.00 0.12 4.17
C LYS A 40 -23.83 -0.80 3.85
N PRO A 41 -23.54 -1.82 4.67
CA PRO A 41 -22.43 -2.73 4.42
C PRO A 41 -22.64 -3.56 3.14
N LEU A 42 -21.60 -3.66 2.32
CA LEU A 42 -21.61 -4.53 1.15
C LEU A 42 -21.20 -5.94 1.57
N ARG A 43 -21.90 -6.94 1.04
CA ARG A 43 -21.68 -8.36 1.37
C ARG A 43 -21.21 -9.10 0.14
N LEU A 44 -20.37 -10.10 0.36
CA LEU A 44 -19.97 -11.03 -0.69
C LEU A 44 -21.18 -11.86 -1.12
N GLN A 45 -21.33 -12.01 -2.42
CA GLN A 45 -22.32 -12.86 -3.06
C GLN A 45 -21.58 -13.95 -3.82
N GLU A 46 -22.08 -15.18 -3.73
CA GLU A 46 -21.56 -16.26 -4.53
C GLU A 46 -22.32 -16.36 -5.84
N LYS A 47 -21.60 -16.53 -6.96
CA LYS A 47 -22.20 -16.84 -8.26
C LYS A 47 -21.49 -17.99 -8.95
N SER A 48 -22.25 -18.74 -9.74
CA SER A 48 -21.72 -19.77 -10.64
C SER A 48 -21.46 -19.16 -12.01
N VAL A 49 -20.26 -19.33 -12.54
CA VAL A 49 -19.85 -18.84 -13.86
C VAL A 49 -19.39 -20.00 -14.73
N ARG A 50 -19.75 -19.94 -16.02
CA ARG A 50 -19.20 -20.85 -17.04
C ARG A 50 -18.02 -20.16 -17.70
N GLY A 51 -16.81 -20.50 -17.25
CA GLY A 51 -15.59 -20.01 -17.85
C GLY A 51 -15.40 -20.53 -19.27
N THR A 52 -14.56 -19.83 -20.03
CA THR A 52 -14.04 -20.30 -21.31
C THR A 52 -12.61 -20.82 -21.12
N ILE A 53 -12.10 -21.60 -22.07
CA ILE A 53 -10.69 -21.96 -22.11
C ILE A 53 -9.93 -20.79 -22.74
N SER A 54 -9.17 -20.07 -21.92
CA SER A 54 -8.44 -18.87 -22.32
C SER A 54 -6.93 -18.93 -22.00
N ASN A 55 -6.47 -20.01 -21.36
CA ASN A 55 -5.05 -20.23 -21.11
C ASN A 55 -4.33 -20.75 -22.37
N ARG A 56 -3.00 -20.53 -22.43
CA ARG A 56 -2.18 -21.08 -23.53
C ARG A 56 -2.25 -22.61 -23.51
N LEU A 57 -2.69 -23.18 -24.63
CA LEU A 57 -2.77 -24.62 -24.81
C LEU A 57 -1.44 -25.19 -25.31
N LYS A 58 -1.16 -26.44 -24.94
CA LYS A 58 0.00 -27.18 -25.43
C LYS A 58 -0.12 -27.40 -26.95
N ALA A 59 1.01 -27.44 -27.63
CA ALA A 59 1.06 -27.60 -29.10
C ALA A 59 0.26 -28.82 -29.61
N ALA A 60 0.29 -29.92 -28.86
CA ALA A 60 -0.43 -31.15 -29.16
C ALA A 60 -1.97 -31.03 -29.18
N VAL A 61 -2.52 -29.96 -28.57
CA VAL A 61 -3.95 -29.64 -28.56
C VAL A 61 -4.26 -28.51 -29.54
N LYS A 62 -3.42 -27.46 -29.56
CA LYS A 62 -3.64 -26.28 -30.41
C LYS A 62 -3.62 -26.58 -31.91
N ASN A 63 -2.76 -27.51 -32.35
CA ASN A 63 -2.57 -27.80 -33.78
C ASN A 63 -3.55 -28.84 -34.34
N ASP A 64 -4.45 -29.37 -33.50
CA ASP A 64 -5.41 -30.40 -33.85
C ASP A 64 -6.83 -29.83 -33.62
N PRO A 65 -7.55 -29.46 -34.69
CA PRO A 65 -8.88 -28.86 -34.57
C PRO A 65 -9.89 -29.71 -33.79
N ALA A 66 -9.80 -31.05 -33.89
CA ALA A 66 -10.71 -31.93 -33.17
C ALA A 66 -10.43 -31.92 -31.67
N LYS A 67 -9.15 -31.93 -31.26
CA LYS A 67 -8.77 -31.83 -29.84
C LYS A 67 -9.06 -30.46 -29.26
N LEU A 68 -8.86 -29.39 -30.04
CA LEU A 68 -9.20 -28.05 -29.61
C LEU A 68 -10.71 -27.92 -29.35
N ASN A 69 -11.54 -28.40 -30.28
CA ASN A 69 -12.99 -28.41 -30.11
C ASN A 69 -13.41 -29.23 -28.89
N ALA A 70 -12.82 -30.41 -28.70
CA ALA A 70 -13.10 -31.26 -27.54
C ALA A 70 -12.73 -30.61 -26.20
N GLU A 71 -11.68 -29.78 -26.14
CA GLU A 71 -11.39 -28.98 -24.95
C GLU A 71 -12.43 -27.86 -24.76
N VAL A 72 -12.77 -27.12 -25.81
CA VAL A 72 -13.75 -26.00 -25.75
C VAL A 72 -15.14 -26.46 -25.32
N GLU A 73 -15.54 -27.67 -25.70
CA GLU A 73 -16.83 -28.27 -25.30
C GLU A 73 -16.90 -28.56 -23.80
N LYS A 74 -15.77 -28.72 -23.10
CA LYS A 74 -15.76 -28.99 -21.66
C LYS A 74 -16.24 -27.76 -20.89
N ALA A 75 -17.34 -27.90 -20.17
CA ALA A 75 -17.85 -26.86 -19.30
C ALA A 75 -16.86 -26.56 -18.16
N ASN A 76 -16.22 -25.40 -18.19
CA ASN A 76 -15.37 -24.88 -17.13
C ASN A 76 -16.24 -24.15 -16.08
N LEU A 77 -17.05 -24.92 -15.35
CA LEU A 77 -17.93 -24.38 -14.31
C LEU A 77 -17.12 -23.98 -13.07
N GLN A 78 -17.35 -22.77 -12.56
CA GLN A 78 -16.64 -22.24 -11.40
C GLN A 78 -17.62 -21.54 -10.46
N ARG A 79 -17.35 -21.63 -9.16
CA ARG A 79 -18.01 -20.81 -8.14
C ARG A 79 -17.04 -19.72 -7.70
N VAL A 80 -17.50 -18.48 -7.69
CA VAL A 80 -16.70 -17.30 -7.35
C VAL A 80 -17.43 -16.40 -6.39
N ASP A 81 -16.68 -15.72 -5.52
CA ASP A 81 -17.19 -14.57 -4.79
C ASP A 81 -17.17 -13.32 -5.68
N ALA A 82 -18.22 -12.52 -5.53
CA ALA A 82 -18.41 -11.21 -6.14
C ALA A 82 -18.98 -10.23 -5.10
N CYS A 83 -18.79 -8.94 -5.33
CA CYS A 83 -19.35 -7.89 -4.49
C CYS A 83 -19.79 -6.75 -5.40
N SER A 84 -20.99 -6.22 -5.19
CA SER A 84 -21.56 -5.15 -6.01
C SER A 84 -22.33 -4.17 -5.14
N LEU A 85 -22.49 -2.94 -5.63
CA LEU A 85 -23.43 -1.98 -5.08
C LEU A 85 -24.87 -2.50 -5.22
N GLY A 86 -25.75 -2.04 -4.33
CA GLY A 86 -27.19 -2.24 -4.44
C GLY A 86 -27.78 -1.59 -5.70
N THR A 87 -28.97 -2.03 -6.11
CA THR A 87 -29.65 -1.49 -7.29
C THR A 87 -30.03 -0.01 -7.16
N ASP A 88 -30.13 0.48 -5.94
CA ASP A 88 -30.40 1.85 -5.50
C ASP A 88 -29.13 2.64 -5.12
N GLN A 89 -27.96 2.01 -5.15
CA GLN A 89 -26.68 2.60 -4.77
C GLN A 89 -25.81 2.83 -6.02
N ASP A 90 -25.24 4.02 -6.15
CA ASP A 90 -24.30 4.39 -7.22
C ASP A 90 -22.89 4.72 -6.71
N THR A 91 -22.72 4.70 -5.38
CA THR A 91 -21.53 5.17 -4.71
C THR A 91 -20.99 4.10 -3.76
N LEU A 92 -19.73 3.70 -3.98
CA LEU A 92 -18.96 2.92 -3.03
C LEU A 92 -18.44 3.84 -1.92
N ASN A 93 -18.49 3.35 -0.70
CA ASN A 93 -17.88 4.00 0.45
C ASN A 93 -16.85 3.07 1.09
N LEU A 94 -15.57 3.47 1.09
CA LEU A 94 -14.46 2.75 1.73
C LEU A 94 -14.05 3.49 3.01
N GLN A 95 -14.10 2.80 4.14
CA GLN A 95 -13.76 3.36 5.45
C GLN A 95 -12.61 2.59 6.10
N PHE A 96 -11.61 3.30 6.62
CA PHE A 96 -10.54 2.73 7.43
C PHE A 96 -9.92 3.80 8.32
N THR A 97 -9.29 3.38 9.41
CA THR A 97 -8.40 4.23 10.21
C THR A 97 -6.93 3.94 9.93
N LEU A 98 -6.09 4.96 10.07
CA LEU A 98 -4.63 4.89 9.97
C LEU A 98 -4.00 5.53 11.21
N LYS A 99 -3.17 4.77 11.93
CA LYS A 99 -2.29 5.36 12.95
C LYS A 99 -0.95 5.71 12.33
N VAL A 100 -0.50 6.94 12.56
CA VAL A 100 0.87 7.40 12.33
C VAL A 100 1.57 7.45 13.69
N LEU A 101 2.68 6.75 13.83
CA LEU A 101 3.38 6.56 15.10
C LEU A 101 4.77 7.21 15.09
N GLY A 102 5.16 7.80 16.20
CA GLY A 102 6.53 8.25 16.45
C GLY A 102 7.49 7.11 16.85
N GLY A 103 8.64 7.47 17.39
CA GLY A 103 9.63 6.54 17.94
C GLY A 103 10.47 5.83 16.89
N ILE A 104 10.58 6.39 15.68
CA ILE A 104 11.32 5.78 14.56
C ILE A 104 12.80 5.54 14.89
N PHE A 105 13.44 6.43 15.66
CA PHE A 105 14.85 6.34 16.06
C PHE A 105 15.14 5.23 17.09
N LYS A 106 14.13 4.48 17.55
CA LYS A 106 14.29 3.31 18.42
C LYS A 106 13.94 2.04 17.63
N PRO A 107 14.92 1.19 17.27
CA PRO A 107 14.61 -0.13 16.74
C PRO A 107 13.88 -0.97 17.80
N SER A 108 12.93 -1.80 17.39
CA SER A 108 12.20 -2.68 18.31
C SER A 108 13.05 -3.85 18.78
N ALA A 109 14.03 -4.28 17.97
CA ALA A 109 15.08 -5.21 18.36
C ALA A 109 16.42 -4.77 17.76
N CYS A 110 17.49 -4.78 18.55
CA CYS A 110 18.87 -4.58 18.10
C CYS A 110 19.83 -5.29 19.06
N ASN A 111 20.68 -6.18 18.56
CA ASN A 111 21.66 -6.90 19.39
C ASN A 111 23.05 -6.26 19.46
N ASN A 112 23.26 -5.10 18.81
CA ASN A 112 24.53 -4.38 18.82
C ASN A 112 24.33 -2.96 19.39
N ALA A 113 24.90 -2.70 20.57
CA ALA A 113 24.74 -1.43 21.28
C ALA A 113 25.38 -0.24 20.55
N PHE A 114 26.55 -0.45 19.93
CA PHE A 114 27.23 0.61 19.17
C PHE A 114 26.44 0.99 17.93
N PHE A 115 25.96 0.01 17.17
CA PHE A 115 25.09 0.23 16.01
C PHE A 115 23.80 0.96 16.41
N LYS A 116 23.17 0.55 17.52
CA LYS A 116 21.95 1.21 18.02
C LYS A 116 22.20 2.70 18.29
N GLN A 117 23.32 3.04 18.93
CA GLN A 117 23.67 4.42 19.23
C GLN A 117 23.97 5.23 17.97
N SER A 118 24.75 4.70 17.03
CA SER A 118 25.06 5.41 15.78
C SER A 118 23.81 5.64 14.94
N TYR A 119 22.93 4.64 14.87
CA TYR A 119 21.64 4.75 14.18
C TYR A 119 20.76 5.82 14.82
N GLU A 120 20.66 5.84 16.15
CA GLU A 120 19.86 6.84 16.87
C GLU A 120 20.35 8.26 16.56
N THR A 121 21.67 8.47 16.51
CA THR A 121 22.27 9.75 16.12
C THR A 121 21.92 10.10 14.66
N ALA A 122 22.09 9.18 13.72
CA ALA A 122 21.79 9.41 12.29
C ALA A 122 20.30 9.74 12.08
N ALA A 123 19.40 9.00 12.72
CA ALA A 123 17.96 9.24 12.64
C ALA A 123 17.55 10.60 13.23
N LYS A 124 18.15 11.01 14.36
CA LYS A 124 17.90 12.34 14.93
C LYS A 124 18.41 13.47 14.03
N ALA A 125 19.57 13.31 13.40
CA ALA A 125 20.10 14.28 12.44
C ALA A 125 19.18 14.45 11.21
N TYR A 126 18.64 13.34 10.70
CA TYR A 126 17.63 13.39 9.62
C TYR A 126 16.35 14.11 10.06
N ILE A 127 15.86 13.84 11.28
CA ILE A 127 14.68 14.52 11.82
C ILE A 127 14.93 16.03 11.97
N GLU A 128 16.09 16.43 12.48
CA GLU A 128 16.46 17.85 12.63
C GLU A 128 16.52 18.57 11.28
N THR A 129 17.08 17.91 10.26
CA THR A 129 17.29 18.50 8.93
C THR A 129 16.01 18.51 8.09
N HIS A 130 15.34 17.37 7.99
CA HIS A 130 14.25 17.14 7.03
C HIS A 130 12.87 17.13 7.68
N ASN A 131 12.80 16.83 8.99
CA ASN A 131 11.58 16.72 9.80
C ASN A 131 10.45 15.92 9.12
N PHE A 132 10.80 14.87 8.37
CA PHE A 132 9.85 14.04 7.60
C PHE A 132 8.96 14.78 6.58
N LYS A 133 9.24 16.05 6.24
CA LYS A 133 8.36 16.85 5.37
C LYS A 133 8.08 16.19 4.03
N GLU A 134 9.13 15.70 3.37
CA GLU A 134 9.03 15.05 2.07
C GLU A 134 8.18 13.78 2.12
N LEU A 135 8.44 12.90 3.09
CA LEU A 135 7.68 11.65 3.23
C LEU A 135 6.22 11.93 3.59
N ALA A 136 5.98 12.85 4.51
CA ALA A 136 4.65 13.20 4.97
C ALA A 136 3.80 13.84 3.86
N SER A 137 4.39 14.71 3.04
CA SER A 137 3.73 15.28 1.86
C SER A 137 3.28 14.18 0.90
N ARG A 138 4.16 13.23 0.56
CA ARG A 138 3.82 12.12 -0.34
C ARG A 138 2.76 11.19 0.24
N TYR A 139 2.80 10.93 1.55
CA TYR A 139 1.75 10.15 2.23
C TYR A 139 0.39 10.88 2.23
N ALA A 140 0.38 12.20 2.49
CA ALA A 140 -0.82 13.03 2.41
C ALA A 140 -1.42 13.03 1.00
N ILE A 141 -0.60 13.17 -0.04
CA ILE A 141 -1.05 13.10 -1.43
C ILE A 141 -1.61 11.72 -1.78
N ASN A 142 -0.99 10.62 -1.32
CA ASN A 142 -1.52 9.27 -1.54
C ASN A 142 -2.82 8.98 -0.79
N LEU A 143 -3.08 9.69 0.32
CA LEU A 143 -4.40 9.70 0.96
C LEU A 143 -5.40 10.49 0.11
N ALA A 144 -5.06 11.73 -0.24
CA ALA A 144 -5.95 12.63 -0.98
C ALA A 144 -6.33 12.11 -2.38
N ASN A 145 -5.39 11.51 -3.12
CA ASN A 145 -5.61 10.99 -4.47
C ASN A 145 -6.37 9.63 -4.52
N GLY A 146 -6.68 9.06 -3.35
CA GLY A 146 -7.41 7.80 -3.24
C GLY A 146 -6.67 6.59 -3.82
N ARG A 147 -5.33 6.60 -3.89
CA ARG A 147 -4.55 5.45 -4.43
C ARG A 147 -4.91 4.13 -3.74
N PHE A 148 -5.28 4.18 -2.46
CA PHE A 148 -5.73 3.04 -1.67
C PHE A 148 -7.01 2.35 -2.19
N LEU A 149 -7.74 2.96 -3.14
CA LEU A 149 -8.89 2.34 -3.81
C LEU A 149 -8.50 1.24 -4.79
N TRP A 150 -7.23 1.22 -5.25
CA TRP A 150 -6.76 0.30 -6.28
C TRP A 150 -7.70 0.27 -7.50
N ARG A 151 -8.26 -0.90 -7.84
CA ARG A 151 -9.15 -1.07 -8.98
C ARG A 151 -10.46 -0.29 -8.85
N ASN A 152 -10.93 -0.01 -7.63
CA ASN A 152 -12.15 0.78 -7.41
C ASN A 152 -11.99 2.24 -7.85
N ARG A 153 -10.76 2.74 -8.05
CA ARG A 153 -10.50 4.09 -8.57
C ARG A 153 -10.79 4.21 -10.07
N VAL A 154 -10.67 3.11 -10.81
CA VAL A 154 -10.69 3.14 -12.29
C VAL A 154 -12.13 3.28 -12.79
N GLY A 155 -12.38 4.30 -13.61
CA GLY A 155 -13.70 4.54 -14.18
C GLY A 155 -14.70 5.19 -13.22
N ALA A 156 -14.24 5.76 -12.10
CA ALA A 156 -15.08 6.54 -11.21
C ALA A 156 -15.41 7.92 -11.82
N GLU A 157 -16.63 8.40 -11.63
CA GLU A 157 -17.09 9.73 -12.04
C GLU A 157 -16.60 10.81 -11.06
N GLN A 158 -16.69 10.53 -9.76
CA GLN A 158 -16.27 11.42 -8.68
C GLN A 158 -15.64 10.60 -7.54
N ILE A 159 -14.65 11.19 -6.88
CA ILE A 159 -14.01 10.60 -5.70
C ILE A 159 -13.80 11.70 -4.65
N GLU A 160 -14.51 11.60 -3.53
CA GLU A 160 -14.37 12.49 -2.36
C GLU A 160 -13.69 11.72 -1.23
N VAL A 161 -12.56 12.23 -0.72
CA VAL A 161 -11.85 11.65 0.42
C VAL A 161 -11.97 12.60 1.60
N ILE A 162 -12.63 12.17 2.67
CA ILE A 162 -12.74 12.90 3.92
C ILE A 162 -11.80 12.27 4.94
N ILE A 163 -10.97 13.08 5.59
CA ILE A 163 -9.99 12.63 6.57
C ILE A 163 -10.16 13.43 7.85
N SER A 164 -10.57 12.79 8.94
CA SER A 164 -10.54 13.40 10.27
C SER A 164 -9.22 13.03 10.97
N ALA A 165 -8.42 14.04 11.32
CA ALA A 165 -7.15 13.90 12.03
C ALA A 165 -7.34 14.19 13.52
N ARG A 166 -6.96 13.24 14.39
CA ARG A 166 -7.22 13.31 15.84
C ARG A 166 -6.04 12.82 16.68
N ASN A 167 -5.75 13.53 17.75
CA ASN A 167 -5.01 13.04 18.92
C ASN A 167 -5.42 13.87 20.16
N GLY A 168 -4.63 13.89 21.24
CA GLY A 168 -4.96 14.69 22.43
C GLY A 168 -5.00 16.21 22.21
N GLU A 169 -4.37 16.72 21.14
CA GLU A 169 -4.24 18.15 20.84
C GLU A 169 -4.86 18.53 19.48
N VAL A 170 -5.02 17.56 18.57
CA VAL A 170 -5.44 17.75 17.18
C VAL A 170 -6.88 17.28 17.02
N ASN A 171 -7.69 18.10 16.35
CA ASN A 171 -9.04 17.77 15.92
C ASN A 171 -9.37 18.54 14.64
N GLU A 172 -8.87 18.05 13.52
CA GLU A 172 -8.99 18.68 12.20
C GLU A 172 -9.68 17.74 11.22
N GLU A 173 -10.29 18.30 10.17
CA GLU A 173 -10.94 17.54 9.10
C GLU A 173 -10.57 18.13 7.75
N PHE A 174 -10.24 17.26 6.80
CA PHE A 174 -9.87 17.61 5.44
C PHE A 174 -10.80 16.92 4.47
N THR A 175 -11.18 17.60 3.39
CA THR A 175 -11.98 17.02 2.30
C THR A 175 -11.26 17.26 0.97
N PHE A 176 -10.98 16.19 0.25
CA PHE A 176 -10.25 16.22 -1.01
C PHE A 176 -11.12 15.69 -2.15
N ASN A 177 -11.08 16.35 -3.30
CA ASN A 177 -11.44 15.72 -4.57
C ASN A 177 -10.20 14.98 -5.09
N ALA A 178 -10.28 13.65 -5.21
CA ALA A 178 -9.10 12.83 -5.51
C ALA A 178 -8.56 13.01 -6.94
N PHE A 179 -9.34 13.62 -7.84
CA PHE A 179 -8.88 13.91 -9.20
C PHE A 179 -8.01 15.15 -9.30
N ASP A 180 -7.99 16.00 -8.26
CA ASP A 180 -7.11 17.16 -8.20
C ASP A 180 -5.64 16.75 -7.92
N PHE A 181 -5.43 15.50 -7.50
CA PHE A 181 -4.12 14.98 -7.10
C PHE A 181 -3.69 13.81 -7.98
N SER A 182 -2.45 13.88 -8.47
CA SER A 182 -1.89 12.85 -9.35
C SER A 182 -1.56 11.56 -8.60
N THR A 183 -1.62 10.45 -9.33
CA THR A 183 -1.08 9.15 -8.89
C THR A 183 0.26 8.84 -9.55
N ARG A 184 0.85 9.79 -10.28
CA ARG A 184 2.11 9.61 -11.02
C ARG A 184 3.23 10.53 -10.57
N HIS A 185 2.91 11.63 -9.92
CA HIS A 185 3.86 12.61 -9.38
C HIS A 185 3.30 13.25 -8.12
N PHE A 186 4.14 13.95 -7.36
CA PHE A 186 3.82 14.50 -6.04
C PHE A 186 3.95 16.03 -5.97
N ASP A 187 3.93 16.69 -7.14
CA ASP A 187 4.26 18.12 -7.25
C ASP A 187 3.06 19.03 -6.89
N THR A 188 1.87 18.46 -6.69
CA THR A 188 0.67 19.21 -6.31
C THR A 188 0.67 19.46 -4.80
N THR A 189 0.62 20.73 -4.40
CA THR A 189 0.36 21.16 -3.03
C THR A 189 -0.95 21.96 -2.94
N SER A 190 -1.58 21.91 -1.78
CA SER A 190 -2.65 22.81 -1.34
C SER A 190 -2.47 23.08 0.16
N ALA A 191 -3.12 24.13 0.69
CA ALA A 191 -3.07 24.43 2.12
C ALA A 191 -3.50 23.23 2.99
N ASP A 192 -4.50 22.47 2.54
CA ASP A 192 -5.00 21.29 3.23
C ASP A 192 -4.01 20.10 3.16
N ILE A 193 -3.33 19.92 2.02
CA ILE A 193 -2.25 18.92 1.90
C ILE A 193 -1.09 19.29 2.81
N ASP A 194 -0.66 20.56 2.82
CA ASP A 194 0.44 21.03 3.65
C ASP A 194 0.11 20.87 5.14
N ALA A 195 -1.11 21.18 5.55
CA ALA A 195 -1.59 20.99 6.92
C ALA A 195 -1.60 19.51 7.32
N LEU A 196 -2.21 18.64 6.51
CA LEU A 196 -2.22 17.19 6.77
C LEU A 196 -0.80 16.61 6.80
N ALA A 197 0.07 17.02 5.88
CA ALA A 197 1.46 16.62 5.85
C ALA A 197 2.22 17.09 7.10
N ALA A 198 1.98 18.31 7.58
CA ALA A 198 2.59 18.80 8.81
C ALA A 198 2.19 17.96 10.04
N LEU A 199 0.93 17.54 10.13
CA LEU A 199 0.45 16.65 11.20
C LEU A 199 1.11 15.27 11.13
N ILE A 200 1.21 14.68 9.93
CA ILE A 200 1.87 13.38 9.72
C ILE A 200 3.37 13.48 10.05
N ALA A 201 4.05 14.53 9.60
CA ALA A 201 5.46 14.79 9.88
C ALA A 201 5.72 14.94 11.38
N LYS A 202 4.90 15.75 12.09
CA LYS A 202 4.98 15.93 13.54
C LYS A 202 4.86 14.59 14.28
N ALA A 203 3.93 13.73 13.86
CA ALA A 203 3.77 12.41 14.47
C ALA A 203 4.99 11.51 14.22
N LEU A 204 5.47 11.41 12.98
CA LEU A 204 6.64 10.58 12.63
C LEU A 204 7.94 11.03 13.32
N ALA A 205 8.12 12.34 13.48
CA ALA A 205 9.29 12.93 14.14
C ALA A 205 9.26 12.82 15.68
N SER A 206 8.09 12.53 16.27
CA SER A 206 7.93 12.48 17.72
C SER A 206 8.63 11.26 18.36
N GLU A 207 8.95 11.35 19.65
CA GLU A 207 9.56 10.23 20.39
C GLU A 207 8.57 9.10 20.70
N ASP A 208 7.33 9.47 21.04
CA ASP A 208 6.28 8.57 21.54
C ASP A 208 4.87 9.02 21.13
N GLY A 209 4.76 10.09 20.34
CA GLY A 209 3.50 10.64 19.88
C GLY A 209 2.82 9.82 18.79
N PHE A 210 1.56 10.17 18.52
CA PHE A 210 0.79 9.57 17.44
C PHE A 210 -0.20 10.55 16.82
N LEU A 211 -0.69 10.17 15.64
CA LEU A 211 -1.83 10.77 14.97
C LEU A 211 -2.77 9.66 14.51
N LEU A 212 -4.05 9.76 14.85
CA LEU A 212 -5.10 8.89 14.31
C LEU A 212 -5.80 9.62 13.17
N LEU A 213 -5.80 9.00 11.99
CA LEU A 213 -6.55 9.45 10.84
C LEU A 213 -7.75 8.52 10.63
N ASP A 214 -8.96 9.07 10.59
CA ASP A 214 -10.16 8.36 10.13
C ASP A 214 -10.42 8.74 8.68
N VAL A 215 -10.34 7.77 7.77
CA VAL A 215 -10.42 7.97 6.32
C VAL A 215 -11.74 7.42 5.82
N ASN A 216 -12.56 8.31 5.28
CA ASN A 216 -13.88 8.02 4.73
C ASN A 216 -13.92 8.46 3.26
N CYS A 217 -13.90 7.49 2.34
CA CYS A 217 -13.77 7.76 0.90
C CYS A 217 -15.03 7.33 0.14
N PHE A 218 -15.59 8.24 -0.65
CA PHE A 218 -16.75 8.01 -1.51
C PHE A 218 -16.34 7.99 -2.98
N VAL A 219 -16.84 7.01 -3.72
CA VAL A 219 -16.50 6.78 -5.13
C VAL A 219 -17.79 6.57 -5.92
N GLN A 220 -18.19 7.56 -6.71
CA GLN A 220 -19.32 7.42 -7.63
C GLN A 220 -18.88 6.61 -8.84
N MET A 221 -19.45 5.43 -9.01
CA MET A 221 -19.08 4.49 -10.09
C MET A 221 -20.27 4.03 -10.92
N GLY A 222 -21.49 4.39 -10.52
CA GLY A 222 -22.72 4.04 -11.21
C GLY A 222 -23.48 2.92 -10.52
N ARG A 223 -24.78 2.84 -10.84
CA ARG A 223 -25.72 1.95 -10.13
C ARG A 223 -25.39 0.48 -10.30
N ALA A 224 -25.46 -0.27 -9.20
CA ALA A 224 -25.27 -1.73 -9.16
C ALA A 224 -23.91 -2.25 -9.70
N GLN A 225 -22.90 -1.39 -9.80
CA GLN A 225 -21.59 -1.77 -10.33
C GLN A 225 -20.85 -2.74 -9.40
N GLU A 226 -19.96 -3.55 -10.00
CA GLU A 226 -19.06 -4.44 -9.26
C GLU A 226 -18.00 -3.62 -8.51
N VAL A 227 -17.79 -3.96 -7.24
CA VAL A 227 -16.71 -3.41 -6.40
C VAL A 227 -15.65 -4.48 -6.18
N TYR A 228 -14.44 -4.05 -5.83
CA TYR A 228 -13.26 -4.90 -5.79
C TYR A 228 -12.64 -4.94 -4.39
N PRO A 229 -13.14 -5.84 -3.50
CA PRO A 229 -12.46 -6.20 -2.26
C PRO A 229 -11.09 -6.84 -2.52
N SER A 230 -10.35 -7.13 -1.45
CA SER A 230 -9.13 -7.93 -1.59
C SER A 230 -9.45 -9.39 -1.89
N GLU A 231 -8.52 -10.11 -2.52
CA GLU A 231 -8.68 -11.54 -2.83
C GLU A 231 -7.86 -12.36 -1.84
N GLU A 232 -8.44 -13.45 -1.34
CA GLU A 232 -7.80 -14.40 -0.45
C GLU A 232 -7.03 -15.45 -1.24
N LEU A 233 -5.83 -15.78 -0.77
CA LEU A 233 -5.01 -16.82 -1.38
C LEU A 233 -5.49 -18.19 -0.90
N VAL A 234 -6.05 -18.98 -1.81
CA VAL A 234 -6.46 -20.36 -1.50
C VAL A 234 -5.27 -21.30 -1.66
N LEU A 235 -4.59 -21.60 -0.56
CA LEU A 235 -3.41 -22.49 -0.54
C LEU A 235 -3.78 -23.98 -0.67
N ASP A 236 -4.91 -24.41 -0.12
CA ASP A 236 -5.33 -25.82 -0.10
C ASP A 236 -6.41 -26.16 -1.14
N LYS A 237 -6.09 -25.89 -2.42
CA LYS A 237 -6.84 -26.48 -3.54
C LYS A 237 -6.39 -27.93 -3.76
N GLY A 238 -6.75 -28.82 -2.83
CA GLY A 238 -6.88 -30.24 -3.21
C GLY A 238 -7.79 -30.36 -4.46
N ASN A 239 -7.74 -31.49 -5.17
CA ASN A 239 -8.46 -31.74 -6.44
C ASN A 239 -10.01 -31.67 -6.37
N ASP A 240 -10.58 -31.06 -5.34
CA ASP A 240 -12.00 -30.88 -5.14
C ASP A 240 -12.55 -29.78 -6.06
N LYS A 241 -13.23 -30.21 -7.12
CA LYS A 241 -13.91 -29.35 -8.10
C LYS A 241 -15.06 -28.52 -7.50
N ASN A 242 -15.48 -28.80 -6.26
CA ASN A 242 -16.55 -28.06 -5.60
C ASN A 242 -16.04 -26.82 -4.83
N LYS A 243 -14.73 -26.65 -4.67
CA LYS A 243 -14.16 -25.46 -4.00
C LYS A 243 -14.23 -24.22 -4.89
N LYS A 244 -14.47 -23.05 -4.28
CA LYS A 244 -14.49 -21.76 -4.99
C LYS A 244 -13.15 -21.49 -5.67
N SER A 245 -13.19 -21.00 -6.90
CA SER A 245 -11.97 -20.66 -7.65
C SER A 245 -11.39 -19.31 -7.23
N LYS A 246 -12.25 -18.38 -6.78
CA LYS A 246 -11.96 -17.04 -6.29
C LYS A 246 -12.68 -16.81 -4.95
N ILE A 247 -11.93 -16.41 -3.93
CA ILE A 247 -12.44 -16.06 -2.60
C ILE A 247 -12.07 -14.61 -2.32
N LEU A 248 -13.06 -13.81 -1.92
CA LEU A 248 -12.84 -12.40 -1.58
C LEU A 248 -12.74 -12.21 -0.06
N TYR A 249 -12.00 -11.19 0.36
CA TYR A 249 -11.81 -10.84 1.76
C TYR A 249 -13.05 -10.16 2.34
N GLN A 250 -13.44 -10.57 3.54
CA GLN A 250 -14.49 -9.95 4.34
C GLN A 250 -14.17 -10.10 5.83
N LEU A 251 -14.70 -9.18 6.64
CA LEU A 251 -14.69 -9.24 8.09
C LEU A 251 -16.11 -9.03 8.60
N ASP A 252 -16.55 -9.86 9.53
CA ASP A 252 -17.89 -9.79 10.14
C ASP A 252 -19.03 -9.66 9.11
N GLY A 253 -18.88 -10.33 7.97
CA GLY A 253 -19.84 -10.33 6.87
C GLY A 253 -19.83 -9.08 5.98
N VAL A 254 -18.87 -8.18 6.15
CA VAL A 254 -18.66 -6.99 5.32
C VAL A 254 -17.45 -7.20 4.41
N ALA A 255 -17.64 -7.00 3.11
CA ALA A 255 -16.55 -7.08 2.14
C ALA A 255 -15.47 -6.04 2.46
N ALA A 256 -14.19 -6.41 2.35
CA ALA A 256 -13.10 -5.60 2.87
C ALA A 256 -11.83 -5.58 2.01
N MET A 257 -11.00 -4.58 2.26
CA MET A 257 -9.65 -4.42 1.75
C MET A 257 -8.65 -4.76 2.85
N HIS A 258 -7.68 -5.62 2.53
CA HIS A 258 -6.61 -5.96 3.48
C HIS A 258 -5.81 -4.72 3.89
N SER A 259 -5.54 -4.58 5.19
CA SER A 259 -4.74 -3.49 5.75
C SER A 259 -3.37 -3.34 5.09
N GLN A 260 -2.66 -4.43 4.79
CA GLN A 260 -1.37 -4.39 4.09
C GLN A 260 -1.47 -3.88 2.65
N LYS A 261 -2.63 -4.06 1.99
CA LYS A 261 -2.89 -3.55 0.64
C LYS A 261 -3.16 -2.04 0.66
N LEU A 262 -3.85 -1.55 1.69
CA LEU A 262 -3.98 -0.11 1.96
C LEU A 262 -2.60 0.50 2.27
N GLY A 263 -1.84 -0.13 3.17
CA GLY A 263 -0.49 0.30 3.54
C GLY A 263 0.48 0.34 2.35
N ASN A 264 0.41 -0.64 1.44
CA ASN A 264 1.19 -0.65 0.20
C ASN A 264 0.89 0.56 -0.68
N ALA A 265 -0.39 0.91 -0.86
CA ALA A 265 -0.79 2.10 -1.60
C ALA A 265 -0.26 3.38 -0.95
N LEU A 266 -0.39 3.53 0.37
CA LEU A 266 0.10 4.71 1.09
C LEU A 266 1.61 4.92 0.91
N ARG A 267 2.40 3.85 1.00
CA ARG A 267 3.86 3.91 0.81
C ARG A 267 4.33 3.82 -0.65
N THR A 268 3.43 3.96 -1.62
CA THR A 268 3.79 4.08 -3.04
C THR A 268 4.29 5.49 -3.33
N ILE A 269 5.50 5.77 -2.87
CA ILE A 269 6.10 7.11 -2.86
C ILE A 269 7.50 7.17 -3.49
N ASP A 270 8.10 6.02 -3.81
CA ASP A 270 9.46 5.97 -4.35
C ASP A 270 9.49 6.42 -5.81
N THR A 271 10.03 7.62 -6.02
CA THR A 271 10.32 8.18 -7.35
C THR A 271 11.82 8.42 -7.53
N TRP A 272 12.65 7.81 -6.68
CA TRP A 272 14.07 8.10 -6.59
C TRP A 272 14.93 6.95 -7.14
N TYR A 273 14.30 5.91 -7.69
CA TYR A 273 14.99 4.84 -8.39
C TYR A 273 15.46 5.31 -9.78
N ALA A 274 16.56 4.73 -10.28
CA ALA A 274 17.28 5.24 -11.44
C ALA A 274 16.42 5.40 -12.70
N GLU A 275 15.53 4.44 -12.95
CA GLU A 275 14.66 4.42 -14.14
C GLU A 275 13.43 5.35 -14.04
N PHE A 276 13.19 6.03 -12.91
CA PHE A 276 11.98 6.84 -12.73
C PHE A 276 11.89 8.00 -13.75
N GLN A 277 13.03 8.58 -14.13
CA GLN A 277 13.13 9.70 -15.08
C GLN A 277 13.14 9.25 -16.54
N ASP A 278 13.22 7.95 -16.81
CA ASP A 278 13.22 7.39 -18.15
C ASP A 278 11.79 7.14 -18.62
N SER A 279 11.35 7.78 -19.70
CA SER A 279 9.96 7.69 -20.15
C SER A 279 9.54 6.29 -20.61
N ASP A 280 10.49 5.47 -21.06
CA ASP A 280 10.22 4.14 -21.61
C ASP A 280 10.33 3.04 -20.54
N LEU A 281 11.17 3.27 -19.51
CA LEU A 281 11.41 2.31 -18.43
C LEU A 281 10.63 2.62 -17.14
N SER A 282 10.25 3.88 -16.92
CA SER A 282 9.56 4.31 -15.71
C SER A 282 8.18 3.66 -15.61
N VAL A 283 7.87 3.20 -14.40
CA VAL A 283 6.55 2.66 -14.05
C VAL A 283 5.77 3.62 -13.15
N GLY A 284 6.28 4.85 -12.98
CA GLY A 284 5.81 5.83 -12.01
C GLY A 284 6.25 5.51 -10.58
N PRO A 285 5.63 6.14 -9.57
CA PRO A 285 5.98 5.89 -8.18
C PRO A 285 5.76 4.42 -7.81
N ILE A 286 6.75 3.81 -7.15
CA ILE A 286 6.65 2.43 -6.66
C ILE A 286 6.54 2.40 -5.13
N ALA A 287 6.00 1.29 -4.62
CA ALA A 287 5.93 1.06 -3.18
C ALA A 287 7.34 0.92 -2.60
N ILE A 288 7.59 1.60 -1.48
CA ILE A 288 8.87 1.53 -0.78
C ILE A 288 9.10 0.09 -0.32
N GLU A 289 10.12 -0.56 -0.89
CA GLU A 289 10.54 -1.92 -0.57
C GLU A 289 12.06 -1.96 -0.55
N PRO A 290 12.71 -2.81 0.27
CA PRO A 290 14.17 -2.82 0.40
C PRO A 290 14.96 -2.96 -0.93
N TYR A 291 14.37 -3.65 -1.91
CA TYR A 291 14.96 -3.85 -3.25
C TYR A 291 14.14 -3.17 -4.37
N GLY A 292 13.21 -2.28 -4.03
CA GLY A 292 12.31 -1.65 -5.00
C GLY A 292 11.54 -2.68 -5.85
N ALA A 293 11.04 -3.74 -5.21
CA ALA A 293 10.41 -4.86 -5.92
C ALA A 293 8.97 -4.54 -6.33
N VAL A 294 8.64 -4.74 -7.61
CA VAL A 294 7.28 -4.65 -8.15
C VAL A 294 6.85 -6.02 -8.63
N THR A 295 6.08 -6.72 -7.79
CA THR A 295 5.74 -8.15 -7.99
C THR A 295 4.99 -8.43 -9.28
N ASN A 296 4.05 -7.56 -9.67
CA ASN A 296 3.28 -7.71 -10.91
C ASN A 296 4.14 -7.62 -12.17
N LEU A 297 5.32 -6.98 -12.08
CA LEU A 297 6.29 -6.88 -13.18
C LEU A 297 7.42 -7.91 -13.07
N GLY A 298 7.53 -8.60 -11.92
CA GLY A 298 8.66 -9.49 -11.64
C GLY A 298 10.01 -8.78 -11.67
N LYS A 299 10.07 -7.48 -11.34
CA LYS A 299 11.26 -6.62 -11.45
C LYS A 299 11.63 -5.98 -10.10
N ALA A 300 12.93 -5.88 -9.83
CA ALA A 300 13.51 -5.10 -8.74
C ALA A 300 14.22 -3.88 -9.32
N PHE A 301 13.80 -2.67 -8.94
CA PHE A 301 14.33 -1.41 -9.48
C PHE A 301 15.55 -0.88 -8.71
N ARG A 302 15.84 -1.46 -7.54
CA ARG A 302 16.97 -1.07 -6.68
C ARG A 302 17.80 -2.30 -6.35
N THR A 303 18.85 -2.54 -7.14
CA THR A 303 19.63 -3.78 -7.03
C THR A 303 20.87 -3.58 -6.14
N PRO A 304 21.27 -4.61 -5.37
CA PRO A 304 22.54 -4.59 -4.64
C PRO A 304 23.77 -4.54 -5.54
N LYS A 305 23.66 -5.04 -6.78
CA LYS A 305 24.74 -4.95 -7.78
C LYS A 305 25.11 -3.50 -8.06
N ASP A 306 24.09 -2.63 -8.15
CA ASP A 306 24.25 -1.21 -8.43
C ASP A 306 24.36 -0.38 -7.14
N LYS A 307 24.32 -1.02 -5.96
CA LYS A 307 24.33 -0.39 -4.63
C LYS A 307 23.21 0.62 -4.38
N GLN A 308 22.07 0.44 -5.06
CA GLN A 308 20.91 1.32 -4.95
C GLN A 308 19.83 0.78 -3.99
N ASP A 309 20.06 -0.41 -3.41
CA ASP A 309 19.13 -1.04 -2.48
C ASP A 309 19.22 -0.46 -1.06
N PHE A 310 18.25 -0.80 -0.22
CA PHE A 310 18.15 -0.30 1.14
C PHE A 310 19.38 -0.64 1.98
N TYR A 311 19.91 -1.87 1.90
CA TYR A 311 21.00 -2.28 2.77
C TYR A 311 22.31 -1.57 2.41
N SER A 312 22.60 -1.41 1.12
CA SER A 312 23.77 -0.65 0.64
C SER A 312 23.78 0.79 1.19
N PHE A 313 22.63 1.46 1.24
CA PHE A 313 22.53 2.81 1.81
C PHE A 313 22.47 2.81 3.34
N PHE A 314 21.63 1.96 3.92
CA PHE A 314 21.36 1.94 5.35
C PHE A 314 22.61 1.58 6.16
N ASP A 315 23.45 0.66 5.67
CA ASP A 315 24.64 0.24 6.40
C ASP A 315 25.60 1.40 6.66
N VAL A 316 25.89 2.22 5.65
CA VAL A 316 26.77 3.39 5.79
C VAL A 316 26.07 4.53 6.55
N TRP A 317 24.82 4.81 6.20
CA TRP A 317 24.05 5.92 6.76
C TRP A 317 23.77 5.73 8.27
N ALA A 318 23.41 4.53 8.71
CA ALA A 318 23.17 4.21 10.12
C ALA A 318 24.44 4.27 10.98
N ARG A 319 25.62 4.36 10.36
CA ARG A 319 26.92 4.54 11.04
C ARG A 319 27.41 5.99 11.01
N GLY A 320 26.58 6.92 10.54
CA GLY A 320 26.87 8.36 10.52
C GLY A 320 27.59 8.85 9.27
N GLU A 321 27.74 8.01 8.24
CA GLU A 321 28.18 8.47 6.93
C GLU A 321 27.03 9.21 6.22
N GLN A 322 27.36 10.24 5.44
CA GLN A 322 26.38 10.95 4.61
C GLN A 322 26.20 10.23 3.28
N LEU A 323 24.95 10.13 2.84
CA LEU A 323 24.65 9.67 1.49
C LEU A 323 24.90 10.81 0.49
N SER A 324 25.18 10.46 -0.77
CA SER A 324 25.46 11.44 -1.82
C SER A 324 24.25 12.27 -2.22
N ARG A 325 23.04 11.80 -1.90
CA ARG A 325 21.76 12.36 -2.30
C ARG A 325 20.79 12.36 -1.11
N GLU A 326 20.10 13.47 -0.92
CA GLU A 326 19.05 13.57 0.12
C GLU A 326 17.91 12.59 -0.13
N GLU A 327 17.62 12.29 -1.40
CA GLU A 327 16.54 11.38 -1.77
C GLU A 327 16.81 9.94 -1.35
N ASP A 328 18.08 9.55 -1.27
CA ASP A 328 18.46 8.23 -0.78
C ASP A 328 18.29 8.15 0.75
N GLU A 329 18.43 9.26 1.49
CA GLU A 329 18.04 9.33 2.92
C GLU A 329 16.53 9.22 3.10
N HIS A 330 15.75 9.90 2.25
CA HIS A 330 14.29 9.77 2.24
C HIS A 330 13.86 8.32 1.97
N TYR A 331 14.50 7.65 1.01
CA TYR A 331 14.25 6.24 0.72
C TYR A 331 14.57 5.32 1.92
N VAL A 332 15.72 5.53 2.58
CA VAL A 332 16.10 4.79 3.80
C VAL A 332 15.06 4.99 4.89
N MET A 333 14.72 6.24 5.22
CA MET A 333 13.76 6.54 6.29
C MET A 333 12.35 6.08 5.97
N ALA A 334 11.92 6.13 4.70
CA ALA A 334 10.65 5.57 4.27
C ALA A 334 10.61 4.03 4.44
N THR A 335 11.73 3.35 4.20
CA THR A 335 11.84 1.89 4.42
C THR A 335 11.75 1.55 5.90
N LEU A 336 12.31 2.38 6.79
CA LEU A 336 12.17 2.23 8.23
C LEU A 336 10.75 2.54 8.72
N VAL A 337 10.07 3.54 8.14
CA VAL A 337 8.64 3.84 8.41
C VAL A 337 7.74 2.67 8.01
N ARG A 338 8.02 2.00 6.89
CA ARG A 338 7.36 0.73 6.52
C ARG A 338 7.59 -0.35 7.58
N GLY A 339 8.78 -0.39 8.18
CA GLY A 339 9.18 -1.41 9.14
C GLY A 339 9.53 -2.74 8.48
N GLY A 340 10.11 -3.65 9.27
CA GLY A 340 10.60 -4.93 8.81
C GLY A 340 11.64 -5.54 9.75
N VAL A 341 12.09 -6.75 9.39
CA VAL A 341 13.23 -7.42 10.02
C VAL A 341 14.38 -7.31 9.04
N PHE A 342 15.49 -6.69 9.48
CA PHE A 342 16.65 -6.32 8.64
C PHE A 342 17.96 -6.92 9.14
N GLY A 343 17.92 -7.76 10.19
CA GLY A 343 19.12 -8.45 10.67
C GLY A 343 19.70 -9.42 9.64
N GLU A 344 21.00 -9.67 9.74
CA GLU A 344 21.69 -10.68 8.94
C GLU A 344 21.01 -12.05 9.16
N SER A 345 20.39 -12.57 8.10
CA SER A 345 19.68 -13.85 8.11
C SER A 345 20.66 -14.96 7.75
N ASP A 346 20.78 -16.00 8.60
CA ASP A 346 21.53 -17.24 8.30
C ASP A 346 20.84 -18.13 7.22
N LYS A 347 19.79 -17.63 6.55
CA LYS A 347 19.07 -18.33 5.47
C LYS A 347 19.50 -17.90 4.08
#